data_AF-A0A940XUZ2-F1
#
_entry.id   AF-A0A940XUZ2-F1
#
_cell.length_a   1.000
_cell.length_b   1.000
_cell.length_c   1.000
_cell.angle_alpha   90.00
_cell.angle_beta   90.00
_cell.angle_gamma   90.00
#
_symmetry.space_group_name_H-M   'P 1'
#
loop_
_entity.id
_entity.type
_entity.pdbx_description
1 polymer ?
#
loop_
_entity_poly.entity_id
_entity_poly.type
_entity_poly.pdbx_seq_one_letter_code
_entity_poly.pdbx_strand_id
1 'polypeptide(L)'
;MPARFRTLVTVLCAVVLGALLPVTAAHAENRTVQGGRLDWGIKSSFQSYVTGPIAKGSYSLTGGAATVGGSAFRFHSASGSYDGATGAFRAAFSGGVRFVGHPTGNGGHQLDLTISRPTVSISGSSGTLYVDVVSKAKDTGAVTTSRQVPFAALSLGGIDMKGGGTSVVLNNLPATLTSQGAASFAGYYTAGTPLDPVSLSADVRAPAPKKEPSATPGDASKSPEAKKKAAGGELRDGAVDWGVRRTFREYVTGEIARGEWTLAAGAQDGGALFRFPGGTGTFEDGTLTAAFRGEVRFTGEDGLDLKLSAVRATVKDGKGTLYADVASPDLTAGKVPLVTFTAKDLKPADGLVAVTEAPAKLTARGAETFGGMYQEGTEMDPVSLAVALTDDAKLPALPDLGSEPTASASPEPKADPETSAEPVANATDDSGFPALPVGIAAGALLLVAAALGVVTTRRRRARAAASASPADEG
;
A
#
# COMPACT_ATOMS: atom_id res chain seq x y z
N MET A 1 85.20 8.94 49.22
CA MET A 1 85.32 10.20 50.01
C MET A 1 85.57 11.34 49.03
N PRO A 2 85.07 12.58 49.24
CA PRO A 2 83.92 13.06 50.03
C PRO A 2 82.87 13.79 49.15
N ALA A 3 81.57 13.79 49.50
CA ALA A 3 80.81 14.84 50.21
C ALA A 3 80.79 16.22 49.48
N ARG A 4 79.66 16.91 49.29
CA ARG A 4 78.84 17.62 50.33
C ARG A 4 77.52 18.08 49.67
N PHE A 5 76.34 17.67 50.18
CA PHE A 5 75.48 18.33 51.19
C PHE A 5 74.65 19.55 50.70
N ARG A 6 73.30 19.35 50.71
CA ARG A 6 72.21 20.25 51.21
C ARG A 6 72.02 21.62 50.53
N THR A 7 70.84 22.20 50.29
CA THR A 7 69.39 21.92 50.39
C THR A 7 68.73 23.16 49.74
N LEU A 8 67.67 23.05 48.94
CA LEU A 8 66.38 23.71 49.20
C LEU A 8 65.37 23.43 48.09
N VAL A 9 64.16 23.19 48.57
CA VAL A 9 62.91 22.93 47.87
C VAL A 9 62.40 24.21 47.22
N THR A 10 61.97 24.11 45.95
CA THR A 10 60.83 24.90 45.47
C THR A 10 60.02 24.06 44.49
N VAL A 11 58.80 23.76 44.92
CA VAL A 11 57.75 23.08 44.17
C VAL A 11 57.25 24.03 43.07
N LEU A 12 57.14 23.54 41.83
CA LEU A 12 56.13 24.03 40.89
C LEU A 12 55.67 22.89 39.98
N CYS A 13 54.52 22.30 40.32
CA CYS A 13 53.77 21.43 39.44
C CYS A 13 53.12 22.27 38.33
N ALA A 14 53.48 22.01 37.08
CA ALA A 14 52.66 22.40 35.92
C ALA A 14 52.35 21.12 35.12
N VAL A 15 51.17 20.56 35.40
CA VAL A 15 50.56 19.48 34.63
C VAL A 15 49.99 20.09 33.35
N VAL A 16 50.57 19.77 32.20
CA VAL A 16 49.94 20.00 30.88
C VAL A 16 49.09 18.77 30.58
N LEU A 17 47.80 18.84 30.91
CA LEU A 17 46.80 17.91 30.45
C LEU A 17 46.42 18.34 29.01
N GLY A 18 46.97 17.66 28.02
CA GLY A 18 46.51 17.76 26.64
C GLY A 18 45.05 17.33 26.57
N ALA A 19 44.15 18.27 26.27
CA ALA A 19 42.73 18.03 26.10
C ALA A 19 42.50 17.04 24.95
N LEU A 20 42.20 15.78 25.28
CA LEU A 20 41.41 14.91 24.43
C LEU A 20 39.99 15.51 24.40
N LEU A 21 39.72 16.34 23.41
CA LEU A 21 38.34 16.65 23.06
C LEU A 21 37.68 15.33 22.65
N PRO A 22 36.58 14.90 23.29
CA PRO A 22 35.76 13.86 22.69
C PRO A 22 35.22 14.45 21.39
N VAL A 23 35.58 13.86 20.26
CA VAL A 23 34.78 14.00 19.04
C VAL A 23 33.40 13.50 19.44
N THR A 24 32.47 14.42 19.68
CA THR A 24 31.06 14.08 19.78
C THR A 24 30.65 13.61 18.40
N ALA A 25 30.81 12.30 18.16
CA ALA A 25 30.06 11.64 17.12
C ALA A 25 28.61 12.00 17.41
N ALA A 26 27.99 12.78 16.53
CA ALA A 26 26.55 12.95 16.54
C ALA A 26 25.98 11.54 16.52
N HIS A 27 25.46 11.09 17.67
CA HIS A 27 24.75 9.82 17.74
C HIS A 27 23.59 9.95 16.76
N ALA A 28 23.66 9.25 15.64
CA ALA A 28 22.55 9.13 14.72
C ALA A 28 21.47 8.33 15.45
N GLU A 29 20.65 9.03 16.24
CA GLU A 29 19.50 8.48 16.93
C GLU A 29 18.57 7.81 15.89
N ASN A 30 17.94 6.70 16.27
CA ASN A 30 16.95 5.99 15.46
C ASN A 30 15.96 6.98 14.82
N ARG A 31 15.94 7.02 13.49
CA ARG A 31 15.04 7.89 12.72
C ARG A 31 13.71 7.19 12.54
N THR A 32 12.65 7.99 12.50
CA THR A 32 11.29 7.45 12.34
C THR A 32 10.95 7.36 10.87
N VAL A 33 10.45 6.20 10.45
CA VAL A 33 9.77 6.04 9.16
C VAL A 33 8.33 6.50 9.33
N GLN A 34 7.89 7.44 8.49
CA GLN A 34 6.55 8.03 8.61
C GLN A 34 6.05 8.50 7.23
N GLY A 35 5.46 7.57 6.47
CA GLY A 35 5.08 7.78 5.07
C GLY A 35 5.85 6.86 4.13
N GLY A 36 5.28 6.60 2.96
CA GLY A 36 5.83 5.71 1.94
C GLY A 36 4.92 4.54 1.59
N ARG A 37 5.40 3.73 0.64
CA ARG A 37 4.66 2.66 -0.04
C ARG A 37 5.49 1.43 -0.34
N LEU A 38 4.80 0.33 -0.58
CA LEU A 38 5.37 -0.93 -1.05
C LEU A 38 4.53 -1.43 -2.22
N ASP A 39 5.19 -1.71 -3.35
CA ASP A 39 4.60 -2.25 -4.57
C ASP A 39 5.04 -3.70 -4.74
N TRP A 40 4.08 -4.62 -4.79
CA TRP A 40 4.34 -6.06 -4.88
C TRP A 40 3.17 -6.83 -5.49
N GLY A 41 3.45 -7.66 -6.50
CA GLY A 41 2.44 -8.48 -7.18
C GLY A 41 2.12 -9.81 -6.49
N ILE A 42 2.71 -10.12 -5.33
CA ILE A 42 2.70 -11.46 -4.73
C ILE A 42 3.43 -12.48 -5.62
N LYS A 43 2.75 -12.94 -6.68
CA LYS A 43 3.27 -13.84 -7.72
C LYS A 43 2.35 -13.78 -8.94
N SER A 44 2.88 -13.31 -10.07
CA SER A 44 2.16 -13.17 -11.35
C SER A 44 1.40 -14.44 -11.75
N SER A 45 2.06 -15.61 -11.73
CA SER A 45 1.43 -16.89 -12.07
C SER A 45 0.29 -17.28 -11.12
N PHE A 46 0.35 -16.88 -9.84
CA PHE A 46 -0.74 -17.11 -8.89
C PHE A 46 -1.93 -16.21 -9.20
N GLN A 47 -1.68 -14.94 -9.49
CA GLN A 47 -2.74 -14.01 -9.91
C GLN A 47 -3.45 -14.51 -11.16
N SER A 48 -2.71 -14.89 -12.21
CA SER A 48 -3.27 -15.44 -13.45
C SER A 48 -4.06 -16.73 -13.22
N TYR A 49 -3.62 -17.57 -12.28
CA TYR A 49 -4.36 -18.76 -11.89
C TYR A 49 -5.70 -18.41 -11.25
N VAL A 50 -5.70 -17.49 -10.27
CA VAL A 50 -6.90 -17.08 -9.53
C VAL A 50 -7.92 -16.43 -10.48
N THR A 51 -7.50 -15.49 -11.32
CA THR A 51 -8.40 -14.77 -12.25
C THR A 51 -8.68 -15.55 -13.55
N GLY A 52 -7.97 -16.65 -13.77
CA GLY A 52 -8.07 -17.48 -14.97
C GLY A 52 -9.23 -18.49 -14.94
N PRO A 53 -9.40 -19.26 -16.04
CA PRO A 53 -10.53 -20.15 -16.23
C PRO A 53 -10.53 -21.38 -15.31
N ILE A 54 -9.40 -21.66 -14.64
CA ILE A 54 -9.25 -22.81 -13.73
C ILE A 54 -9.85 -22.50 -12.37
N ALA A 55 -9.34 -21.47 -11.68
CA ALA A 55 -9.88 -21.09 -10.38
C ALA A 55 -11.20 -20.32 -10.50
N LYS A 56 -11.45 -19.63 -11.64
CA LYS A 56 -12.65 -18.80 -11.86
C LYS A 56 -12.92 -17.85 -10.69
N GLY A 57 -11.84 -17.27 -10.19
CA GLY A 57 -11.80 -16.46 -9.00
C GLY A 57 -11.66 -14.98 -9.30
N SER A 58 -11.40 -14.24 -8.24
CA SER A 58 -11.13 -12.81 -8.26
C SER A 58 -10.27 -12.42 -7.08
N TYR A 59 -9.83 -11.17 -7.07
CA TYR A 59 -9.25 -10.56 -5.89
C TYR A 59 -10.01 -9.29 -5.51
N SER A 60 -9.96 -8.93 -4.24
CA SER A 60 -10.41 -7.63 -3.73
C SER A 60 -9.33 -7.02 -2.85
N LEU A 61 -9.25 -5.69 -2.84
CA LEU A 61 -8.32 -4.95 -2.00
C LEU A 61 -8.98 -4.51 -0.70
N THR A 62 -8.21 -4.43 0.36
CA THR A 62 -8.67 -4.01 1.68
C THR A 62 -7.69 -3.03 2.31
N GLY A 63 -8.15 -2.24 3.28
CA GLY A 63 -7.32 -1.35 4.08
C GLY A 63 -6.54 -0.30 3.27
N GLY A 64 -7.16 0.25 2.22
CA GLY A 64 -6.59 1.33 1.41
C GLY A 64 -5.59 0.90 0.33
N ALA A 65 -5.35 -0.40 0.17
CA ALA A 65 -4.49 -0.90 -0.92
C ALA A 65 -5.04 -0.53 -2.31
N ALA A 66 -4.14 -0.31 -3.26
CA ALA A 66 -4.44 -0.01 -4.66
C ALA A 66 -3.74 -1.00 -5.62
N THR A 67 -4.01 -0.94 -6.93
CA THR A 67 -3.15 -1.60 -7.94
C THR A 67 -2.30 -0.57 -8.67
N VAL A 68 -1.12 -0.98 -9.12
CA VAL A 68 -0.23 -0.22 -10.00
C VAL A 68 0.32 -1.14 -11.09
N GLY A 69 0.55 -0.60 -12.29
CA GLY A 69 1.22 -1.33 -13.38
C GLY A 69 0.49 -2.59 -13.84
N GLY A 70 -0.84 -2.64 -13.67
CA GLY A 70 -1.72 -3.74 -14.07
C GLY A 70 -1.60 -5.04 -13.27
N SER A 71 -0.53 -5.24 -12.49
CA SER A 71 -0.24 -6.52 -11.83
C SER A 71 0.38 -6.42 -10.43
N ALA A 72 0.75 -5.22 -9.97
CA ALA A 72 1.26 -5.02 -8.62
C ALA A 72 0.18 -4.45 -7.70
N PHE A 73 0.22 -4.85 -6.43
CA PHE A 73 -0.57 -4.24 -5.37
C PHE A 73 0.29 -3.21 -4.65
N ARG A 74 -0.29 -2.05 -4.38
CA ARG A 74 0.33 -0.98 -3.61
C ARG A 74 -0.22 -0.96 -2.20
N PHE A 75 0.69 -1.07 -1.25
CA PHE A 75 0.52 -0.92 0.18
C PHE A 75 1.10 0.44 0.61
N HIS A 76 0.56 1.08 1.64
CA HIS A 76 0.84 2.49 1.94
C HIS A 76 1.11 2.76 3.42
N SER A 77 1.30 4.02 3.78
CA SER A 77 1.43 4.49 5.16
C SER A 77 2.55 3.76 5.91
N ALA A 78 3.73 3.70 5.31
CA ALA A 78 4.89 3.10 5.96
C ALA A 78 5.12 3.73 7.34
N SER A 79 5.34 2.89 8.34
CA SER A 79 5.66 3.32 9.70
C SER A 79 6.72 2.41 10.31
N GLY A 80 7.66 2.99 11.07
CA GLY A 80 8.70 2.21 11.72
C GLY A 80 9.96 3.00 12.00
N SER A 81 11.12 2.37 11.80
CA SER A 81 12.40 2.92 12.21
C SER A 81 13.49 2.67 11.18
N TYR A 82 14.46 3.58 11.16
CA TYR A 82 15.66 3.49 10.33
C TYR A 82 16.87 4.02 11.08
N ASP A 83 17.90 3.20 11.16
CA ASP A 83 19.21 3.56 11.70
C ASP A 83 20.18 3.81 10.53
N GLY A 84 20.59 5.06 10.36
CA GLY A 84 21.51 5.45 9.29
C GLY A 84 22.94 4.97 9.47
N ALA A 85 23.36 4.63 10.71
CA ALA A 85 24.72 4.20 11.00
C ALA A 85 24.88 2.70 10.71
N THR A 86 23.88 1.89 11.07
CA THR A 86 23.91 0.44 10.85
C THR A 86 23.25 0.03 9.53
N GLY A 87 22.36 0.87 8.98
CA GLY A 87 21.51 0.52 7.85
C GLY A 87 20.29 -0.33 8.25
N ALA A 88 20.07 -0.57 9.54
CA ALA A 88 18.92 -1.33 10.00
C ALA A 88 17.63 -0.56 9.69
N PHE A 89 16.70 -1.20 9.00
CA PHE A 89 15.46 -0.60 8.53
C PHE A 89 14.28 -1.53 8.83
N ARG A 90 13.21 -0.97 9.37
CA ARG A 90 11.94 -1.68 9.54
C ARG A 90 10.79 -0.75 9.20
N ALA A 91 9.97 -1.13 8.21
CA ALA A 91 8.78 -0.40 7.82
C ALA A 91 7.58 -1.33 7.66
N ALA A 92 6.53 -1.05 8.43
CA ALA A 92 5.23 -1.70 8.32
C ALA A 92 4.29 -0.83 7.48
N PHE A 93 3.61 -1.45 6.52
CA PHE A 93 2.68 -0.81 5.60
C PHE A 93 1.26 -1.30 5.85
N SER A 94 0.29 -0.46 5.56
CA SER A 94 -1.14 -0.74 5.56
C SER A 94 -1.60 -1.29 4.21
N GLY A 95 -2.75 -1.97 4.21
CA GLY A 95 -3.35 -2.56 3.03
C GLY A 95 -3.38 -4.08 3.05
N GLY A 96 -4.21 -4.65 2.18
CA GLY A 96 -4.37 -6.08 2.01
C GLY A 96 -4.98 -6.43 0.67
N VAL A 97 -4.77 -7.68 0.25
CA VAL A 97 -5.41 -8.29 -0.91
C VAL A 97 -6.01 -9.63 -0.49
N ARG A 98 -7.27 -9.84 -0.83
CA ARG A 98 -7.98 -11.11 -0.64
C ARG A 98 -8.23 -11.75 -1.99
N PHE A 99 -7.75 -12.96 -2.17
CA PHE A 99 -7.98 -13.81 -3.32
C PHE A 99 -9.05 -14.84 -2.98
N VAL A 100 -10.04 -14.99 -3.87
CA VAL A 100 -11.04 -16.05 -3.79
C VAL A 100 -11.08 -16.82 -5.10
N GLY A 101 -11.33 -18.13 -5.04
CA GLY A 101 -11.38 -18.99 -6.22
C GLY A 101 -12.00 -20.35 -5.92
N HIS A 102 -12.28 -21.12 -6.96
CA HIS A 102 -13.03 -22.37 -6.92
C HIS A 102 -14.40 -22.18 -6.24
N PRO A 103 -15.31 -21.43 -6.89
CA PRO A 103 -16.64 -21.22 -6.35
C PRO A 103 -17.37 -22.56 -6.17
N THR A 104 -18.03 -22.72 -5.04
CA THR A 104 -18.81 -23.90 -4.69
C THR A 104 -20.31 -23.63 -4.89
N GLY A 105 -21.10 -24.68 -5.12
CA GLY A 105 -22.55 -24.54 -5.42
C GLY A 105 -23.40 -23.91 -4.32
N ASN A 106 -22.85 -23.75 -3.11
CA ASN A 106 -23.47 -23.08 -1.97
C ASN A 106 -23.04 -21.60 -1.81
N GLY A 107 -22.43 -21.00 -2.84
CA GLY A 107 -21.99 -19.60 -2.83
C GLY A 107 -20.68 -19.33 -2.06
N GLY A 108 -19.95 -20.37 -1.70
CA GLY A 108 -18.62 -20.28 -1.07
C GLY A 108 -17.47 -20.39 -2.07
N HIS A 109 -16.25 -20.37 -1.54
CA HIS A 109 -15.00 -20.58 -2.30
C HIS A 109 -14.12 -21.60 -1.59
N GLN A 110 -13.43 -22.47 -2.35
CA GLN A 110 -12.43 -23.38 -1.76
C GLN A 110 -11.09 -22.66 -1.54
N LEU A 111 -10.71 -21.77 -2.46
CA LEU A 111 -9.58 -20.87 -2.27
C LEU A 111 -10.11 -19.57 -1.64
N ASP A 112 -9.58 -19.25 -0.47
CA ASP A 112 -9.81 -17.97 0.22
C ASP A 112 -8.52 -17.62 0.97
N LEU A 113 -7.75 -16.68 0.43
CA LEU A 113 -6.44 -16.28 0.93
C LEU A 113 -6.39 -14.76 1.02
N THR A 114 -6.17 -14.24 2.22
CA THR A 114 -5.89 -12.82 2.45
C THR A 114 -4.45 -12.63 2.87
N ILE A 115 -3.73 -11.75 2.17
CA ILE A 115 -2.40 -11.28 2.51
C ILE A 115 -2.51 -9.79 2.86
N SER A 116 -2.02 -9.39 4.03
CA SER A 116 -2.17 -8.01 4.50
C SER A 116 -1.02 -7.53 5.38
N ARG A 117 -0.97 -6.22 5.62
CA ARG A 117 -0.03 -5.57 6.53
C ARG A 117 1.44 -5.96 6.31
N PRO A 118 1.98 -5.77 5.09
CA PRO A 118 3.35 -6.14 4.82
C PRO A 118 4.30 -5.33 5.70
N THR A 119 5.35 -5.98 6.20
CA THR A 119 6.42 -5.33 6.95
C THR A 119 7.75 -5.77 6.37
N VAL A 120 8.57 -4.82 5.95
CA VAL A 120 9.93 -5.08 5.49
C VAL A 120 10.88 -4.83 6.65
N SER A 121 11.71 -5.82 6.97
CA SER A 121 12.80 -5.71 7.93
C SER A 121 14.11 -6.00 7.22
N ILE A 122 15.08 -5.10 7.33
CA ILE A 122 16.39 -5.19 6.70
C ILE A 122 17.45 -5.04 7.77
N SER A 123 18.43 -5.92 7.73
CA SER A 123 19.63 -5.87 8.55
C SER A 123 20.81 -6.36 7.72
N GLY A 124 21.84 -5.52 7.58
CA GLY A 124 22.97 -5.80 6.69
C GLY A 124 22.51 -5.97 5.24
N SER A 125 22.95 -7.04 4.58
CA SER A 125 22.63 -7.35 3.18
C SER A 125 21.37 -8.21 3.00
N SER A 126 20.65 -8.51 4.09
CA SER A 126 19.48 -9.39 4.06
C SER A 126 18.22 -8.65 4.48
N GLY A 127 17.13 -8.90 3.76
CA GLY A 127 15.79 -8.44 4.12
C GLY A 127 14.82 -9.60 4.31
N THR A 128 13.74 -9.35 5.03
CA THR A 128 12.60 -10.25 5.14
C THR A 128 11.32 -9.45 5.01
N LEU A 129 10.43 -9.93 4.14
CA LEU A 129 9.06 -9.44 4.01
C LEU A 129 8.17 -10.30 4.90
N TYR A 130 7.55 -9.66 5.88
CA TYR A 130 6.56 -10.26 6.77
C TYR A 130 5.15 -9.87 6.33
N VAL A 131 4.16 -10.76 6.48
CA VAL A 131 2.76 -10.44 6.19
C VAL A 131 1.82 -11.12 7.19
N ASP A 132 0.65 -10.53 7.42
CA ASP A 132 -0.47 -11.23 8.05
C ASP A 132 -1.19 -12.06 6.97
N VAL A 133 -1.45 -13.34 7.27
CA VAL A 133 -2.11 -14.30 6.38
C VAL A 133 -3.39 -14.82 7.03
N VAL A 134 -4.51 -14.76 6.30
CA VAL A 134 -5.70 -15.56 6.59
C VAL A 134 -5.89 -16.52 5.43
N SER A 135 -5.90 -17.83 5.69
CA SER A 135 -5.99 -18.85 4.65
C SER A 135 -6.99 -19.92 5.03
N LYS A 136 -7.79 -20.36 4.05
CA LYS A 136 -8.71 -21.48 4.17
C LYS A 136 -8.08 -22.76 3.63
N ALA A 137 -8.01 -23.79 4.47
CA ALA A 137 -7.53 -25.10 4.07
C ALA A 137 -8.51 -25.76 3.08
N LYS A 138 -7.99 -26.30 1.98
CA LYS A 138 -8.79 -26.91 0.91
C LYS A 138 -9.64 -28.09 1.41
N ASP A 139 -9.02 -29.00 2.17
CA ASP A 139 -9.63 -30.28 2.50
C ASP A 139 -10.60 -30.21 3.69
N THR A 140 -10.30 -29.37 4.68
CA THR A 140 -11.11 -29.24 5.90
C THR A 140 -12.00 -28.01 5.91
N GLY A 141 -11.74 -27.03 5.04
CA GLY A 141 -12.40 -25.72 5.08
C GLY A 141 -12.03 -24.86 6.28
N ALA A 142 -11.10 -25.32 7.14
CA ALA A 142 -10.69 -24.59 8.33
C ALA A 142 -9.94 -23.30 7.95
N VAL A 143 -10.31 -22.20 8.60
CA VAL A 143 -9.66 -20.90 8.40
C VAL A 143 -8.59 -20.71 9.47
N THR A 144 -7.36 -20.46 9.04
CA THR A 144 -6.23 -20.17 9.93
C THR A 144 -5.80 -18.72 9.74
N THR A 145 -5.51 -18.04 10.85
CA THR A 145 -4.93 -16.68 10.85
C THR A 145 -3.54 -16.73 11.45
N SER A 146 -2.54 -16.25 10.71
CA SER A 146 -1.15 -16.10 11.16
C SER A 146 -0.72 -14.65 10.97
N ARG A 147 -0.11 -14.05 11.98
CA ARG A 147 0.34 -12.65 11.92
C ARG A 147 1.83 -12.58 11.71
N GLN A 148 2.27 -11.61 10.91
CA GLN A 148 3.68 -11.30 10.64
C GLN A 148 4.50 -12.57 10.36
N VAL A 149 4.00 -13.40 9.45
CA VAL A 149 4.70 -14.58 8.94
C VAL A 149 5.91 -14.07 8.16
N PRO A 150 7.16 -14.53 8.43
CA PRO A 150 8.30 -14.23 7.58
C PRO A 150 8.08 -14.91 6.24
N PHE A 151 7.49 -14.19 5.30
CA PHE A 151 6.85 -14.77 4.12
C PHE A 151 7.84 -14.93 2.97
N ALA A 152 8.69 -13.92 2.75
CA ALA A 152 9.72 -13.95 1.73
C ALA A 152 11.06 -13.42 2.27
N ALA A 153 12.15 -14.04 1.83
CA ALA A 153 13.48 -13.46 1.95
C ALA A 153 13.67 -12.45 0.82
N LEU A 154 14.22 -11.28 1.14
CA LEU A 154 14.54 -10.22 0.18
C LEU A 154 16.05 -10.11 0.02
N SER A 155 16.51 -10.09 -1.23
CA SER A 155 17.92 -9.85 -1.55
C SER A 155 18.15 -8.38 -1.82
N LEU A 156 19.09 -7.77 -1.09
CA LEU A 156 19.48 -6.37 -1.32
C LEU A 156 20.51 -6.22 -2.43
N GLY A 157 21.09 -7.29 -2.96
CA GLY A 157 22.04 -7.21 -4.08
C GLY A 157 23.25 -6.29 -3.84
N GLY A 158 23.65 -6.07 -2.58
CA GLY A 158 24.76 -5.19 -2.22
C GLY A 158 24.39 -3.71 -2.00
N ILE A 159 23.10 -3.36 -2.02
CA ILE A 159 22.62 -2.02 -1.63
C ILE A 159 23.12 -1.69 -0.22
N ASP A 160 23.88 -0.60 -0.09
CA ASP A 160 24.27 -0.06 1.22
C ASP A 160 23.12 0.79 1.77
N MET A 161 22.52 0.29 2.85
CA MET A 161 21.41 0.96 3.54
C MET A 161 21.89 2.05 4.49
N LYS A 162 23.20 2.29 4.65
CA LYS A 162 23.71 3.36 5.53
C LYS A 162 23.58 4.72 4.86
N GLY A 163 23.42 5.75 5.68
CA GLY A 163 23.39 7.13 5.21
C GLY A 163 22.45 8.02 6.00
N GLY A 164 22.51 9.33 5.75
CA GLY A 164 21.73 10.36 6.45
C GLY A 164 20.48 10.85 5.69
N GLY A 165 20.10 10.19 4.59
CA GLY A 165 19.01 10.63 3.71
C GLY A 165 17.64 10.70 4.39
N THR A 166 16.74 11.51 3.82
CA THR A 166 15.36 11.69 4.30
C THR A 166 14.37 10.69 3.67
N SER A 167 14.86 9.75 2.86
CA SER A 167 14.06 8.68 2.30
C SER A 167 14.88 7.41 2.11
N VAL A 168 14.20 6.28 2.12
CA VAL A 168 14.71 4.97 1.70
C VAL A 168 13.92 4.57 0.47
N VAL A 169 14.60 4.24 -0.63
CA VAL A 169 13.97 3.77 -1.87
C VAL A 169 14.68 2.49 -2.29
N LEU A 170 13.91 1.42 -2.48
CA LEU A 170 14.41 0.12 -2.91
C LEU A 170 13.57 -0.36 -4.08
N ASN A 171 14.21 -0.70 -5.18
CA ASN A 171 13.52 -1.06 -6.41
C ASN A 171 13.79 -2.51 -6.77
N ASN A 172 12.72 -3.23 -7.11
CA ASN A 172 12.75 -4.57 -7.67
C ASN A 172 13.61 -5.56 -6.86
N LEU A 173 13.50 -5.53 -5.52
CA LEU A 173 14.21 -6.46 -4.66
C LEU A 173 13.74 -7.89 -4.96
N PRO A 174 14.64 -8.80 -5.37
CA PRO A 174 14.29 -10.20 -5.57
C PRO A 174 13.74 -10.80 -4.28
N ALA A 175 12.60 -11.48 -4.41
CA ALA A 175 11.90 -12.10 -3.29
C ALA A 175 11.78 -13.62 -3.50
N THR A 176 12.18 -14.40 -2.50
CA THR A 176 12.02 -15.87 -2.51
C THR A 176 11.19 -16.32 -1.32
N LEU A 177 10.26 -17.24 -1.58
CA LEU A 177 9.33 -17.73 -0.57
C LEU A 177 10.09 -18.47 0.54
N THR A 178 9.81 -18.18 1.80
CA THR A 178 10.39 -18.94 2.91
C THR A 178 9.63 -20.26 3.12
N SER A 179 10.13 -21.12 4.02
CA SER A 179 9.38 -22.31 4.46
C SER A 179 8.05 -21.96 5.15
N GLN A 180 8.01 -20.86 5.90
CA GLN A 180 6.80 -20.40 6.58
C GLN A 180 5.80 -19.75 5.60
N GLY A 181 6.30 -19.04 4.57
CA GLY A 181 5.49 -18.55 3.46
C GLY A 181 4.89 -19.69 2.63
N ALA A 182 5.67 -20.73 2.32
CA ALA A 182 5.21 -21.92 1.60
C ALA A 182 4.02 -22.61 2.28
N ALA A 183 4.04 -22.74 3.60
CA ALA A 183 2.93 -23.28 4.38
C ALA A 183 1.62 -22.47 4.21
N SER A 184 1.72 -21.17 3.93
CA SER A 184 0.58 -20.28 3.73
C SER A 184 -0.16 -20.52 2.40
N PHE A 185 0.51 -21.09 1.40
CA PHE A 185 -0.06 -21.51 0.11
C PHE A 185 -0.48 -22.99 0.10
N ALA A 186 -0.84 -23.55 1.27
CA ALA A 186 -1.23 -24.96 1.39
C ALA A 186 -0.21 -25.96 0.79
N GLY A 187 1.07 -25.58 0.73
CA GLY A 187 2.14 -26.41 0.17
C GLY A 187 2.23 -26.46 -1.36
N TYR A 188 1.44 -25.67 -2.11
CA TYR A 188 1.52 -25.60 -3.57
C TYR A 188 2.84 -25.01 -4.09
N TYR A 189 3.50 -24.19 -3.27
CA TYR A 189 4.82 -23.64 -3.54
C TYR A 189 5.79 -24.10 -2.46
N THR A 190 7.02 -24.39 -2.87
CA THR A 190 8.10 -24.80 -1.96
C THR A 190 8.94 -23.61 -1.53
N ALA A 191 9.65 -23.75 -0.40
CA ALA A 191 10.65 -22.76 0.01
C ALA A 191 11.68 -22.54 -1.11
N GLY A 192 12.11 -21.30 -1.31
CA GLY A 192 12.98 -20.88 -2.40
C GLY A 192 12.25 -20.53 -3.71
N THR A 193 10.94 -20.80 -3.82
CA THR A 193 10.15 -20.40 -5.00
C THR A 193 10.28 -18.89 -5.24
N PRO A 194 10.68 -18.44 -6.44
CA PRO A 194 10.69 -17.03 -6.78
C PRO A 194 9.29 -16.42 -6.75
N LEU A 195 9.19 -15.26 -6.10
CA LEU A 195 8.00 -14.42 -6.06
C LEU A 195 8.21 -13.20 -6.96
N ASP A 196 7.15 -12.42 -7.17
CA ASP A 196 7.32 -11.13 -7.84
C ASP A 196 8.23 -10.23 -6.98
N PRO A 197 9.11 -9.42 -7.59
CA PRO A 197 10.02 -8.56 -6.85
C PRO A 197 9.26 -7.48 -6.07
N VAL A 198 9.89 -6.98 -5.02
CA VAL A 198 9.31 -5.97 -4.11
C VAL A 198 10.00 -4.63 -4.34
N SER A 199 9.21 -3.58 -4.58
CA SER A 199 9.69 -2.20 -4.59
C SER A 199 9.08 -1.45 -3.42
N LEU A 200 9.82 -0.53 -2.80
CA LEU A 200 9.28 0.33 -1.75
C LEU A 200 9.95 1.71 -1.72
N SER A 201 9.22 2.68 -1.18
CA SER A 201 9.74 3.94 -0.70
C SER A 201 9.28 4.18 0.73
N ALA A 202 10.09 4.85 1.53
CA ALA A 202 9.77 5.21 2.90
C ALA A 202 10.36 6.58 3.23
N ASP A 203 9.53 7.48 3.76
CA ASP A 203 9.98 8.78 4.25
C ASP A 203 10.61 8.63 5.62
N VAL A 204 11.80 9.19 5.78
CA VAL A 204 12.60 9.11 7.00
C VAL A 204 12.72 10.50 7.59
N ARG A 205 12.23 10.64 8.82
CA ARG A 205 12.37 11.87 9.59
C ARG A 205 13.44 11.72 10.66
N ALA A 206 14.34 12.71 10.73
CA ALA A 206 15.26 12.82 11.84
C ALA A 206 14.47 12.98 13.16
N PRO A 207 14.95 12.39 14.28
CA PRO A 207 14.36 12.64 15.58
C PRO A 207 14.38 14.15 15.86
N ALA A 208 13.28 14.65 16.42
CA ALA A 208 13.24 16.03 16.86
C ALA A 208 14.37 16.26 17.87
N PRO A 209 15.09 17.39 17.82
CA PRO A 209 16.13 17.67 18.79
C PRO A 209 15.54 17.55 20.20
N LYS A 210 16.11 16.67 21.03
CA LYS A 210 15.82 16.64 22.46
C LYS A 210 16.06 18.05 22.98
N LYS A 211 14.99 18.71 23.45
CA LYS A 211 15.16 19.87 24.31
C LYS A 211 15.87 19.37 25.56
N GLU A 212 17.15 19.67 25.66
CA GLU A 212 17.92 19.47 26.88
C GLU A 212 17.21 20.24 28.00
N PRO A 213 16.89 19.62 29.16
CA PRO A 213 16.33 20.36 30.27
C PRO A 213 17.38 21.38 30.72
N SER A 214 17.16 22.65 30.40
CA SER A 214 17.99 23.73 30.95
C SER A 214 17.72 23.79 32.45
N ALA A 215 18.58 23.16 33.23
CA ALA A 215 18.58 23.29 34.68
C ALA A 215 19.15 24.66 35.05
N THR A 216 18.26 25.61 35.34
CA THR A 216 18.55 26.72 36.24
C THR A 216 17.46 26.72 37.31
N PRO A 217 17.78 26.53 38.61
CA PRO A 217 16.80 26.63 39.67
C PRO A 217 16.44 28.11 39.85
N GLY A 218 15.28 28.51 39.34
CA GLY A 218 14.78 29.88 39.39
C GLY A 218 13.32 29.91 39.80
N ASP A 219 13.13 29.97 41.12
CA ASP A 219 11.98 30.44 41.89
C ASP A 219 10.55 29.92 41.58
N ALA A 220 9.87 29.57 42.66
CA ALA A 220 8.56 28.93 42.68
C ALA A 220 7.47 29.87 42.13
N SER A 221 7.18 29.78 40.84
CA SER A 221 5.90 30.20 40.29
C SER A 221 4.99 28.97 40.17
N LYS A 222 3.86 29.02 40.88
CA LYS A 222 2.85 27.97 40.98
C LYS A 222 2.57 27.36 39.61
N SER A 223 3.02 26.12 39.41
CA SER A 223 2.52 25.25 38.36
C SER A 223 1.00 25.18 38.52
N PRO A 224 0.18 25.54 37.53
CA PRO A 224 -1.13 24.95 37.44
C PRO A 224 -0.87 23.46 37.29
N GLU A 225 -1.27 22.72 38.31
CA GLU A 225 -1.48 21.28 38.30
C GLU A 225 -1.99 20.88 36.91
N ALA A 226 -1.29 19.95 36.26
CA ALA A 226 -1.69 19.39 34.98
C ALA A 226 -3.11 18.84 35.12
N LYS A 227 -4.09 19.65 34.70
CA LYS A 227 -5.48 19.22 34.64
C LYS A 227 -5.55 18.13 33.58
N LYS A 228 -5.64 16.90 34.06
CA LYS A 228 -6.29 15.78 33.39
C LYS A 228 -7.69 16.24 32.93
N LYS A 229 -7.80 16.86 31.76
CA LYS A 229 -9.06 16.97 31.01
C LYS A 229 -8.81 17.35 29.56
N ALA A 230 -8.79 16.37 28.68
CA ALA A 230 -9.26 16.56 27.31
C ALA A 230 -10.31 15.47 27.06
N ALA A 231 -11.47 15.63 27.69
CA ALA A 231 -12.67 14.84 27.38
C ALA A 231 -13.49 15.49 26.24
N GLY A 232 -12.93 16.52 25.59
CA GLY A 232 -13.55 17.32 24.56
C GLY A 232 -12.99 18.75 24.54
N GLY A 233 -13.11 19.44 23.40
CA GLY A 233 -12.65 20.81 23.20
C GLY A 233 -12.62 21.23 21.73
N GLU A 234 -12.17 22.46 21.50
CA GLU A 234 -11.87 22.98 20.17
C GLU A 234 -10.70 22.24 19.53
N LEU A 235 -10.77 22.06 18.21
CA LEU A 235 -9.70 21.47 17.43
C LEU A 235 -8.55 22.47 17.25
N ARG A 236 -7.31 21.99 17.40
CA ARG A 236 -6.08 22.73 17.12
C ARG A 236 -5.58 22.52 15.69
N ASP A 237 -5.77 21.30 15.18
CA ASP A 237 -5.49 20.93 13.79
C ASP A 237 -6.30 19.67 13.42
N GLY A 238 -6.25 19.27 12.16
CA GLY A 238 -6.79 18.01 11.71
C GLY A 238 -6.59 17.76 10.22
N ALA A 239 -6.78 16.52 9.82
CA ALA A 239 -6.78 16.11 8.42
C ALA A 239 -7.84 15.04 8.16
N VAL A 240 -8.44 15.11 6.98
CA VAL A 240 -9.18 14.00 6.37
C VAL A 240 -8.42 13.52 5.15
N ASP A 241 -8.22 12.21 5.06
CA ASP A 241 -7.72 11.55 3.87
C ASP A 241 -8.85 10.71 3.27
N TRP A 242 -9.18 10.98 2.00
CA TRP A 242 -10.21 10.25 1.28
C TRP A 242 -9.92 10.23 -0.22
N GLY A 243 -10.00 9.06 -0.84
CA GLY A 243 -9.71 8.87 -2.26
C GLY A 243 -10.90 9.11 -3.19
N VAL A 244 -12.08 9.40 -2.66
CA VAL A 244 -13.35 9.29 -3.38
C VAL A 244 -13.66 7.82 -3.67
N ARG A 245 -13.21 7.28 -4.80
CA ARG A 245 -13.33 5.88 -5.16
C ARG A 245 -12.24 5.50 -6.16
N ARG A 246 -11.57 4.38 -5.94
CA ARG A 246 -10.51 3.91 -6.83
C ARG A 246 -10.94 3.82 -8.30
N THR A 247 -12.03 3.11 -8.59
CA THR A 247 -12.50 2.93 -9.96
C THR A 247 -12.91 4.24 -10.63
N PHE A 248 -13.27 5.26 -9.85
CA PHE A 248 -13.54 6.59 -10.37
C PHE A 248 -12.23 7.28 -10.78
N ARG A 249 -11.19 7.24 -9.95
CA ARG A 249 -9.85 7.75 -10.32
C ARG A 249 -9.28 7.03 -11.53
N GLU A 250 -9.41 5.71 -11.60
CA GLU A 250 -8.98 4.92 -12.77
C GLU A 250 -9.75 5.30 -14.04
N TYR A 251 -11.04 5.57 -13.93
CA TYR A 251 -11.82 6.10 -15.04
C TYR A 251 -11.33 7.48 -15.48
N VAL A 252 -11.09 8.40 -14.53
CA VAL A 252 -10.58 9.76 -14.79
C VAL A 252 -9.28 9.69 -15.59
N THR A 253 -8.28 8.92 -15.13
CA THR A 253 -6.97 8.82 -15.82
C THR A 253 -6.96 7.81 -16.97
N GLY A 254 -8.05 7.08 -17.17
CA GLY A 254 -8.15 6.01 -18.16
C GLY A 254 -8.36 6.54 -19.58
N GLU A 255 -8.36 5.63 -20.55
CA GLU A 255 -8.48 5.97 -21.98
C GLU A 255 -9.84 6.59 -22.37
N ILE A 256 -10.86 6.45 -21.52
CA ILE A 256 -12.20 7.00 -21.76
C ILE A 256 -12.21 8.49 -21.43
N ALA A 257 -12.00 8.85 -20.15
CA ALA A 257 -12.04 10.25 -19.74
C ALA A 257 -10.78 11.02 -20.15
N ARG A 258 -9.63 10.33 -20.27
CA ARG A 258 -8.31 10.93 -20.56
C ARG A 258 -8.07 12.22 -19.77
N GLY A 259 -8.46 12.14 -18.52
CA GLY A 259 -8.56 13.25 -17.60
C GLY A 259 -7.45 13.26 -16.58
N GLU A 260 -7.61 14.18 -15.64
CA GLU A 260 -6.70 14.41 -14.53
C GLU A 260 -7.46 14.94 -13.31
N TRP A 261 -6.75 15.08 -12.20
CA TRP A 261 -7.24 15.84 -11.06
C TRP A 261 -6.24 16.92 -10.66
N THR A 262 -6.77 18.03 -10.18
CA THR A 262 -6.00 19.14 -9.65
C THR A 262 -6.38 19.39 -8.20
N LEU A 263 -5.40 19.82 -7.41
CA LEU A 263 -5.57 20.13 -5.99
C LEU A 263 -5.32 21.61 -5.74
N ALA A 264 -6.16 22.20 -4.90
CA ALA A 264 -6.05 23.60 -4.52
C ALA A 264 -6.35 23.80 -3.03
N ALA A 265 -6.23 25.05 -2.57
CA ALA A 265 -6.55 25.47 -1.20
C ALA A 265 -5.86 24.65 -0.08
N GLY A 266 -4.67 24.12 -0.37
CA GLY A 266 -3.86 23.35 0.57
C GLY A 266 -4.17 21.85 0.62
N ALA A 267 -5.03 21.33 -0.26
CA ALA A 267 -5.15 19.89 -0.44
C ALA A 267 -3.82 19.28 -0.91
N GLN A 268 -3.51 18.07 -0.46
CA GLN A 268 -2.26 17.38 -0.77
C GLN A 268 -2.56 16.06 -1.46
N ASP A 269 -1.75 15.72 -2.47
CA ASP A 269 -1.91 14.49 -3.23
C ASP A 269 -1.12 13.36 -2.57
N GLY A 270 -1.84 12.36 -2.09
CA GLY A 270 -1.27 11.10 -1.66
C GLY A 270 -1.31 10.05 -2.77
N GLY A 271 -1.51 10.41 -4.03
CA GLY A 271 -1.59 9.51 -5.19
C GLY A 271 -2.95 8.83 -5.38
N ALA A 272 -3.43 8.16 -4.34
CA ALA A 272 -4.75 7.52 -4.33
C ALA A 272 -5.67 8.02 -3.20
N LEU A 273 -5.15 8.86 -2.31
CA LEU A 273 -5.91 9.55 -1.28
C LEU A 273 -5.62 11.05 -1.38
N PHE A 274 -6.65 11.87 -1.22
CA PHE A 274 -6.50 13.32 -1.13
C PHE A 274 -6.59 13.74 0.32
N ARG A 275 -5.59 14.48 0.80
CA ARG A 275 -5.60 15.05 2.15
C ARG A 275 -6.18 16.44 2.15
N PHE A 276 -7.17 16.65 3.01
CA PHE A 276 -7.80 17.92 3.33
C PHE A 276 -7.35 18.35 4.75
N PRO A 277 -6.38 19.28 4.88
CA PRO A 277 -5.75 19.60 6.17
C PRO A 277 -6.38 20.80 6.89
N GLY A 278 -5.83 21.17 8.05
CA GLY A 278 -6.20 22.37 8.80
C GLY A 278 -7.55 22.26 9.48
N GLY A 279 -7.88 21.09 10.02
CA GLY A 279 -9.14 20.81 10.70
C GLY A 279 -9.45 21.81 11.80
N THR A 280 -10.64 22.42 11.73
CA THR A 280 -11.19 23.32 12.74
C THR A 280 -12.58 22.84 13.16
N GLY A 281 -12.99 23.11 14.40
CA GLY A 281 -14.31 22.71 14.90
C GLY A 281 -14.26 22.27 16.36
N THR A 282 -15.15 21.35 16.74
CA THR A 282 -15.28 20.87 18.12
C THR A 282 -15.40 19.35 18.22
N PHE A 283 -14.87 18.78 19.29
CA PHE A 283 -15.10 17.42 19.71
C PHE A 283 -15.63 17.41 21.15
N GLU A 284 -16.85 16.96 21.39
CA GLU A 284 -17.46 16.93 22.72
C GLU A 284 -18.30 15.66 22.89
N ASP A 285 -18.13 14.95 24.01
CA ASP A 285 -18.92 13.76 24.36
C ASP A 285 -19.02 12.71 23.23
N GLY A 286 -17.91 12.47 22.52
CA GLY A 286 -17.85 11.52 21.40
C GLY A 286 -18.47 12.03 20.09
N THR A 287 -18.95 13.28 20.08
CA THR A 287 -19.46 13.97 18.90
C THR A 287 -18.39 14.87 18.30
N LEU A 288 -18.12 14.71 17.01
CA LEU A 288 -17.17 15.54 16.25
C LEU A 288 -17.93 16.38 15.23
N THR A 289 -17.57 17.66 15.11
CA THR A 289 -17.87 18.48 13.95
C THR A 289 -16.59 19.19 13.53
N ALA A 290 -16.14 18.94 12.31
CA ALA A 290 -14.90 19.50 11.78
C ALA A 290 -15.06 20.01 10.35
N ALA A 291 -14.36 21.09 10.02
CA ALA A 291 -14.20 21.63 8.68
C ALA A 291 -12.71 21.66 8.31
N PHE A 292 -12.42 21.34 7.05
CA PHE A 292 -11.07 21.21 6.52
C PHE A 292 -10.89 22.13 5.32
N ARG A 293 -9.65 22.54 5.10
CA ARG A 293 -9.25 23.24 3.89
C ARG A 293 -9.00 22.25 2.76
N GLY A 294 -8.90 22.76 1.54
CA GLY A 294 -8.57 21.98 0.37
C GLY A 294 -9.72 21.86 -0.62
N GLU A 295 -9.33 21.62 -1.86
CA GLU A 295 -10.22 21.37 -2.99
C GLU A 295 -9.57 20.31 -3.89
N VAL A 296 -10.38 19.43 -4.44
CA VAL A 296 -10.00 18.54 -5.54
C VAL A 296 -10.96 18.75 -6.70
N ARG A 297 -10.43 18.87 -7.92
CA ARG A 297 -11.21 18.97 -9.14
C ARG A 297 -10.77 17.89 -10.12
N PHE A 298 -11.71 17.06 -10.56
CA PHE A 298 -11.52 16.05 -11.60
C PHE A 298 -12.04 16.59 -12.92
N THR A 299 -11.24 16.48 -13.99
CA THR A 299 -11.63 16.89 -15.34
C THR A 299 -11.32 15.80 -16.35
N GLY A 300 -12.11 15.69 -17.42
CA GLY A 300 -11.90 14.73 -18.51
C GLY A 300 -12.35 15.28 -19.87
N GLU A 301 -11.76 14.76 -20.94
CA GLU A 301 -12.10 15.10 -22.34
C GLU A 301 -13.53 14.69 -22.71
N ASP A 302 -14.11 13.74 -21.98
CA ASP A 302 -15.49 13.28 -22.14
C ASP A 302 -16.54 14.20 -21.50
N GLY A 303 -16.12 15.36 -21.00
CA GLY A 303 -16.98 16.35 -20.36
C GLY A 303 -17.08 16.20 -18.84
N LEU A 304 -16.32 15.28 -18.24
CA LEU A 304 -16.18 15.23 -16.79
C LEU A 304 -15.63 16.56 -16.25
N ASP A 305 -16.35 17.16 -15.32
CA ASP A 305 -15.87 18.29 -14.51
C ASP A 305 -16.56 18.19 -13.13
N LEU A 306 -15.84 17.69 -12.14
CA LEU A 306 -16.35 17.51 -10.78
C LEU A 306 -15.40 18.14 -9.78
N LYS A 307 -15.90 19.11 -9.03
CA LYS A 307 -15.16 19.81 -7.98
C LYS A 307 -15.75 19.51 -6.61
N LEU A 308 -14.90 19.10 -5.68
CA LEU A 308 -15.21 18.90 -4.27
C LEU A 308 -14.39 19.87 -3.43
N SER A 309 -15.07 20.70 -2.64
CA SER A 309 -14.44 21.75 -1.82
C SER A 309 -15.10 21.85 -0.45
N ALA A 310 -14.53 22.65 0.45
CA ALA A 310 -15.08 22.89 1.79
C ALA A 310 -15.48 21.58 2.51
N VAL A 311 -14.52 20.66 2.58
CA VAL A 311 -14.73 19.34 3.17
C VAL A 311 -15.04 19.47 4.65
N ARG A 312 -16.07 18.75 5.11
CA ARG A 312 -16.51 18.76 6.51
C ARG A 312 -16.80 17.33 6.96
N ALA A 313 -16.50 17.01 8.21
CA ALA A 313 -16.83 15.71 8.80
C ALA A 313 -17.67 15.91 10.06
N THR A 314 -18.69 15.07 10.23
CA THR A 314 -19.38 14.91 11.51
C THR A 314 -19.26 13.47 11.97
N VAL A 315 -19.13 13.26 13.27
CA VAL A 315 -19.27 11.93 13.89
C VAL A 315 -20.23 12.07 15.05
N LYS A 316 -21.23 11.20 15.10
CA LYS A 316 -22.18 11.11 16.21
C LYS A 316 -22.61 9.66 16.38
N ASP A 317 -22.73 9.19 17.62
CA ASP A 317 -23.21 7.84 17.95
C ASP A 317 -22.46 6.73 17.20
N GLY A 318 -21.14 6.90 17.01
CA GLY A 318 -20.28 5.96 16.29
C GLY A 318 -20.44 5.95 14.76
N LYS A 319 -21.22 6.86 14.19
CA LYS A 319 -21.41 7.03 12.74
C LYS A 319 -20.85 8.36 12.27
N GLY A 320 -19.95 8.29 11.28
CA GLY A 320 -19.39 9.43 10.59
C GLY A 320 -20.12 9.78 9.30
N THR A 321 -20.16 11.06 8.92
CA THR A 321 -20.56 11.52 7.58
C THR A 321 -19.55 12.54 7.07
N LEU A 322 -19.07 12.33 5.84
CA LEU A 322 -18.21 13.28 5.14
C LEU A 322 -19.05 14.09 4.16
N TYR A 323 -18.87 15.41 4.19
CA TYR A 323 -19.58 16.38 3.37
C TYR A 323 -18.59 17.18 2.53
N ALA A 324 -19.06 17.69 1.40
CA ALA A 324 -18.35 18.69 0.61
C ALA A 324 -19.34 19.64 -0.07
N ASP A 325 -18.85 20.80 -0.47
CA ASP A 325 -19.50 21.62 -1.49
C ASP A 325 -19.10 21.04 -2.85
N VAL A 326 -20.11 20.78 -3.68
CA VAL A 326 -20.01 20.10 -4.98
C VAL A 326 -20.32 21.11 -6.08
N ALA A 327 -19.47 21.12 -7.11
CA ALA A 327 -19.78 21.79 -8.37
C ALA A 327 -19.45 20.85 -9.55
N SER A 328 -20.42 20.67 -10.43
CA SER A 328 -20.32 20.00 -11.73
C SER A 328 -21.22 20.73 -12.74
N PRO A 329 -21.15 20.43 -14.05
CA PRO A 329 -21.98 21.07 -15.05
C PRO A 329 -23.49 21.04 -14.73
N ASP A 330 -23.96 19.93 -14.15
CA ASP A 330 -25.39 19.70 -13.89
C ASP A 330 -25.79 19.94 -12.42
N LEU A 331 -24.82 20.10 -11.51
CA LEU A 331 -25.08 20.20 -10.07
C LEU A 331 -24.12 21.18 -9.38
N THR A 332 -24.68 22.22 -8.75
CA THR A 332 -23.96 23.02 -7.75
C THR A 332 -24.73 22.98 -6.43
N ALA A 333 -24.12 22.42 -5.39
CA ALA A 333 -24.75 22.26 -4.08
C ALA A 333 -23.73 22.34 -2.94
N GLY A 334 -24.09 23.06 -1.88
CA GLY A 334 -23.27 23.14 -0.66
C GLY A 334 -23.59 22.03 0.34
N LYS A 335 -22.58 21.61 1.11
CA LYS A 335 -22.67 20.67 2.24
C LYS A 335 -23.41 19.37 1.87
N VAL A 336 -23.09 18.80 0.72
CA VAL A 336 -23.63 17.53 0.24
C VAL A 336 -23.05 16.40 1.11
N PRO A 337 -23.88 15.53 1.74
CA PRO A 337 -23.38 14.35 2.44
C PRO A 337 -22.91 13.32 1.41
N LEU A 338 -21.60 13.20 1.19
CA LEU A 338 -21.05 12.30 0.16
C LEU A 338 -21.08 10.84 0.63
N VAL A 339 -20.46 10.57 1.77
CA VAL A 339 -20.32 9.21 2.31
C VAL A 339 -20.61 9.16 3.82
N THR A 340 -21.03 7.98 4.28
CA THR A 340 -21.05 7.63 5.70
C THR A 340 -19.96 6.61 6.00
N PHE A 341 -19.36 6.68 7.18
CA PHE A 341 -18.30 5.78 7.61
C PHE A 341 -18.47 5.36 9.08
N THR A 342 -17.83 4.27 9.47
CA THR A 342 -17.92 3.74 10.85
C THR A 342 -16.85 4.39 11.72
N ALA A 343 -17.24 4.92 12.88
CA ALA A 343 -16.35 5.59 13.84
C ALA A 343 -16.66 5.15 15.28
N LYS A 344 -16.78 3.84 15.50
CA LYS A 344 -17.09 3.27 16.81
C LYS A 344 -16.00 3.62 17.82
N ASP A 345 -16.42 3.87 19.07
CA ASP A 345 -15.54 4.12 20.21
C ASP A 345 -14.56 5.29 20.03
N LEU A 346 -14.99 6.34 19.31
CA LEU A 346 -14.19 7.53 19.07
C LEU A 346 -13.85 8.21 20.41
N LYS A 347 -12.59 8.09 20.84
CA LYS A 347 -12.09 8.60 22.10
C LYS A 347 -10.74 9.28 21.89
N PRO A 348 -10.46 10.38 22.61
CA PRO A 348 -9.14 10.98 22.60
C PRO A 348 -8.09 10.03 23.19
N ALA A 349 -6.95 9.91 22.50
CA ALA A 349 -5.74 9.27 22.99
C ALA A 349 -4.56 10.20 22.66
N ASP A 350 -3.73 10.52 23.65
CA ASP A 350 -2.56 11.41 23.49
C ASP A 350 -2.86 12.73 22.78
N GLY A 351 -4.01 13.35 23.13
CA GLY A 351 -4.46 14.61 22.53
C GLY A 351 -5.00 14.48 21.10
N LEU A 352 -5.08 13.26 20.55
CA LEU A 352 -5.55 12.98 19.19
C LEU A 352 -6.86 12.18 19.22
N VAL A 353 -7.78 12.54 18.35
CA VAL A 353 -8.97 11.74 18.02
C VAL A 353 -8.81 11.26 16.59
N ALA A 354 -8.80 9.94 16.37
CA ALA A 354 -8.53 9.39 15.04
C ALA A 354 -9.44 8.21 14.70
N VAL A 355 -9.77 8.13 13.42
CA VAL A 355 -10.37 6.99 12.72
C VAL A 355 -9.45 6.69 11.55
N THR A 356 -9.03 5.44 11.41
CA THR A 356 -8.10 5.03 10.36
C THR A 356 -8.80 4.05 9.43
N GLU A 357 -8.79 4.36 8.13
CA GLU A 357 -9.28 3.52 7.05
C GLU A 357 -10.71 2.99 7.32
N ALA A 358 -11.60 3.85 7.82
CA ALA A 358 -12.97 3.43 8.10
C ALA A 358 -13.73 3.14 6.81
N PRO A 359 -14.34 1.94 6.67
CA PRO A 359 -15.16 1.62 5.52
C PRO A 359 -16.25 2.66 5.30
N ALA A 360 -16.33 3.16 4.07
CA ALA A 360 -17.23 4.23 3.70
C ALA A 360 -18.23 3.77 2.63
N LYS A 361 -19.47 4.26 2.75
CA LYS A 361 -20.54 3.99 1.81
C LYS A 361 -21.15 5.28 1.29
N LEU A 362 -21.38 5.32 -0.02
CA LEU A 362 -22.02 6.45 -0.70
C LEU A 362 -23.44 6.66 -0.18
N THR A 363 -23.83 7.91 0.06
CA THR A 363 -25.22 8.23 0.40
C THR A 363 -26.07 8.38 -0.87
N ALA A 364 -27.40 8.39 -0.74
CA ALA A 364 -28.29 8.72 -1.85
C ALA A 364 -27.96 10.09 -2.48
N ARG A 365 -27.70 11.11 -1.67
CA ARG A 365 -27.35 12.45 -2.17
C ARG A 365 -25.95 12.50 -2.78
N GLY A 366 -25.03 11.71 -2.22
CA GLY A 366 -23.68 11.54 -2.78
C GLY A 366 -23.73 10.90 -4.17
N ALA A 367 -24.61 9.92 -4.39
CA ALA A 367 -24.80 9.27 -5.70
C ALA A 367 -25.17 10.25 -6.82
N GLU A 368 -26.02 11.24 -6.52
CA GLU A 368 -26.39 12.29 -7.49
C GLU A 368 -25.18 13.14 -7.93
N THR A 369 -24.16 13.28 -7.08
CA THR A 369 -22.93 14.02 -7.42
C THR A 369 -22.12 13.36 -8.54
N PHE A 370 -22.26 12.04 -8.71
CA PHE A 370 -21.56 11.27 -9.73
C PHE A 370 -22.47 10.92 -10.92
N GLY A 371 -23.45 11.78 -11.24
CA GLY A 371 -24.36 11.59 -12.37
C GLY A 371 -25.22 10.32 -12.28
N GLY A 372 -25.42 9.77 -11.07
CA GLY A 372 -26.15 8.52 -10.87
C GLY A 372 -25.39 7.24 -11.27
N MET A 373 -24.11 7.33 -11.65
CA MET A 373 -23.28 6.17 -12.00
C MET A 373 -23.17 5.14 -10.87
N TYR A 374 -23.28 5.61 -9.62
CA TYR A 374 -23.20 4.79 -8.43
C TYR A 374 -24.53 4.87 -7.67
N GLN A 375 -24.89 3.78 -7.00
CA GLN A 375 -26.11 3.72 -6.20
C GLN A 375 -25.82 4.04 -4.74
N GLU A 376 -26.84 4.40 -3.97
CA GLU A 376 -26.73 4.48 -2.52
C GLU A 376 -26.15 3.17 -1.94
N GLY A 377 -25.29 3.30 -0.94
CA GLY A 377 -24.67 2.16 -0.27
C GLY A 377 -23.46 1.58 -1.03
N THR A 378 -23.15 2.07 -2.23
CA THR A 378 -21.93 1.70 -2.97
C THR A 378 -20.70 1.91 -2.08
N GLU A 379 -19.83 0.90 -2.02
CA GLU A 379 -18.57 1.00 -1.30
C GLU A 379 -17.66 2.03 -1.98
N MET A 380 -17.20 2.98 -1.17
CA MET A 380 -16.28 4.05 -1.55
C MET A 380 -14.93 3.79 -0.90
N ASP A 381 -13.92 4.57 -1.29
CA ASP A 381 -12.64 4.48 -0.60
C ASP A 381 -12.83 4.82 0.89
N PRO A 382 -12.15 4.10 1.79
CA PRO A 382 -12.28 4.33 3.22
C PRO A 382 -11.86 5.74 3.62
N VAL A 383 -12.41 6.21 4.74
CA VAL A 383 -12.12 7.54 5.29
C VAL A 383 -11.14 7.40 6.46
N SER A 384 -10.02 8.11 6.37
CA SER A 384 -9.11 8.33 7.49
C SER A 384 -9.30 9.77 7.99
N LEU A 385 -9.57 9.94 9.28
CA LEU A 385 -9.86 11.24 9.91
C LEU A 385 -9.06 11.34 11.19
N ALA A 386 -8.26 12.39 11.33
CA ALA A 386 -7.48 12.65 12.55
C ALA A 386 -7.62 14.12 12.94
N VAL A 387 -7.94 14.39 14.20
CA VAL A 387 -8.07 15.75 14.73
C VAL A 387 -7.30 15.89 16.04
N ALA A 388 -6.52 16.95 16.14
CA ALA A 388 -5.71 17.28 17.31
C ALA A 388 -6.51 18.18 18.26
N LEU A 389 -6.59 17.78 19.53
CA LEU A 389 -7.20 18.56 20.61
C LEU A 389 -6.16 19.39 21.39
N THR A 390 -4.88 19.12 21.17
CA THR A 390 -3.75 19.81 21.79
C THR A 390 -2.69 20.16 20.73
N ASP A 391 -1.87 21.18 21.00
CA ASP A 391 -0.87 21.66 20.04
C ASP A 391 0.31 20.69 19.83
N ASP A 392 0.52 19.76 20.77
CA ASP A 392 1.58 18.74 20.73
C ASP A 392 1.14 17.43 20.06
N ALA A 393 -0.17 17.24 19.83
CA ALA A 393 -0.70 16.06 19.17
C ALA A 393 -0.27 16.04 17.69
N LYS A 394 0.34 14.92 17.27
CA LYS A 394 0.85 14.76 15.89
C LYS A 394 -0.16 14.06 15.01
N LEU A 395 -0.52 14.68 13.89
CA LEU A 395 -1.33 14.03 12.87
C LEU A 395 -0.55 12.90 12.17
N PRO A 396 -1.23 11.81 11.76
CA PRO A 396 -0.64 10.79 10.91
C PRO A 396 -0.05 11.40 9.62
N ALA A 397 1.03 10.83 9.09
CA ALA A 397 1.51 11.25 7.76
C ALA A 397 0.46 10.96 6.69
N LEU A 398 0.48 11.74 5.62
CA LEU A 398 -0.35 11.49 4.45
C LEU A 398 0.06 10.15 3.85
N PRO A 399 -0.87 9.20 3.65
CA PRO A 399 -0.56 8.01 2.88
C PRO A 399 0.00 8.38 1.50
N ASP A 400 1.21 7.94 1.19
CA ASP A 400 1.77 8.03 -0.17
C ASP A 400 1.37 6.77 -0.93
N LEU A 401 0.50 6.93 -1.91
CA LEU A 401 0.05 5.94 -2.89
C LEU A 401 0.42 6.36 -4.33
N GLY A 402 1.28 7.39 -4.51
CA GLY A 402 1.62 8.09 -5.77
C GLY A 402 2.17 7.21 -6.91
N SER A 403 2.31 7.77 -8.13
CA SER A 403 2.88 7.08 -9.30
C SER A 403 4.32 6.58 -9.08
N GLU A 404 4.82 5.69 -9.95
CA GLU A 404 6.07 4.90 -9.80
C GLU A 404 7.26 5.64 -9.14
N PRO A 405 8.10 4.95 -8.36
CA PRO A 405 9.26 5.59 -7.72
C PRO A 405 10.16 6.20 -8.80
N THR A 406 10.50 7.48 -8.67
CA THR A 406 11.55 8.06 -9.53
C THR A 406 12.86 7.36 -9.21
N ALA A 407 13.48 6.80 -10.24
CA ALA A 407 14.55 5.83 -10.15
C ALA A 407 15.73 6.27 -9.26
N SER A 408 16.08 5.44 -8.29
CA SER A 408 17.43 5.39 -7.73
C SER A 408 17.72 3.98 -7.20
N ALA A 409 18.89 3.46 -7.59
CA ALA A 409 19.45 2.14 -7.30
C ALA A 409 18.51 0.94 -7.54
N SER A 410 18.58 0.38 -8.75
CA SER A 410 18.22 -1.03 -9.01
C SER A 410 19.46 -1.89 -8.74
N PRO A 411 19.34 -3.07 -8.10
CA PRO A 411 20.46 -4.00 -8.04
C PRO A 411 20.90 -4.37 -9.47
N GLU A 412 22.22 -4.33 -9.70
CA GLU A 412 22.81 -4.69 -10.99
C GLU A 412 22.66 -6.22 -11.16
N PRO A 413 22.03 -6.70 -12.25
CA PRO A 413 21.82 -8.13 -12.43
C PRO A 413 23.17 -8.83 -12.59
N LYS A 414 23.47 -9.75 -11.67
CA LYS A 414 24.49 -10.77 -11.92
C LYS A 414 23.88 -11.75 -12.92
N ALA A 415 24.55 -11.94 -14.06
CA ALA A 415 24.17 -12.94 -15.04
C ALA A 415 24.19 -14.32 -14.38
N ASP A 416 23.02 -14.94 -14.24
CA ASP A 416 22.91 -16.35 -13.86
C ASP A 416 22.97 -17.22 -15.13
N PRO A 417 23.60 -18.41 -15.05
CA PRO A 417 23.70 -19.32 -16.18
C PRO A 417 22.34 -19.93 -16.52
N GLU A 418 22.01 -19.94 -17.82
CA GLU A 418 20.84 -20.62 -18.37
C GLU A 418 20.77 -22.07 -17.86
N THR A 419 19.82 -22.35 -16.98
CA THR A 419 19.44 -23.72 -16.63
C THR A 419 18.04 -23.94 -17.16
N SER A 420 17.97 -24.43 -18.40
CA SER A 420 16.74 -24.96 -19.00
C SER A 420 16.37 -26.24 -18.26
N ALA A 421 15.32 -26.19 -17.44
CA ALA A 421 14.70 -27.38 -16.88
C ALA A 421 13.57 -27.83 -17.81
N GLU A 422 13.89 -28.77 -18.72
CA GLU A 422 12.87 -29.52 -19.46
C GLU A 422 12.16 -30.52 -18.55
N PRO A 423 10.87 -30.81 -18.79
CA PRO A 423 10.12 -31.79 -18.01
C PRO A 423 10.56 -33.21 -18.36
N VAL A 424 10.93 -33.99 -17.35
CA VAL A 424 11.16 -35.44 -17.45
C VAL A 424 9.85 -36.16 -17.80
N ALA A 425 9.72 -36.57 -19.07
CA ALA A 425 8.83 -37.64 -19.48
C ALA A 425 9.64 -38.94 -19.54
N ASN A 426 9.15 -39.98 -18.86
CA ASN A 426 9.75 -41.32 -18.87
C ASN A 426 9.83 -41.87 -20.31
N ALA A 427 11.03 -42.29 -20.69
CA ALA A 427 11.29 -43.00 -21.93
C ALA A 427 11.01 -44.50 -21.78
N THR A 428 10.43 -45.09 -22.83
CA THR A 428 10.69 -46.47 -23.25
C THR A 428 11.04 -46.42 -24.73
N ASP A 429 12.24 -46.96 -25.03
CA ASP A 429 12.92 -47.38 -26.27
C ASP A 429 12.06 -47.51 -27.55
N ASP A 430 12.55 -47.36 -28.80
CA ASP A 430 13.86 -47.64 -29.40
C ASP A 430 13.91 -47.04 -30.84
N SER A 431 15.10 -47.01 -31.43
CA SER A 431 15.44 -46.95 -32.88
C SER A 431 15.75 -45.60 -33.56
N GLY A 432 17.05 -45.25 -33.55
CA GLY A 432 17.89 -45.21 -34.75
C GLY A 432 17.68 -44.14 -35.84
N PHE A 433 18.37 -43.01 -35.70
CA PHE A 433 18.81 -42.07 -36.76
C PHE A 433 19.91 -42.72 -37.67
N PRO A 434 20.29 -42.19 -38.87
CA PRO A 434 20.63 -40.77 -39.15
C PRO A 434 20.33 -40.32 -40.63
N ALA A 435 20.64 -39.16 -41.20
CA ALA A 435 21.33 -37.92 -40.84
C ALA A 435 21.04 -36.84 -41.93
N LEU A 436 20.97 -35.56 -41.50
CA LEU A 436 21.64 -34.34 -42.05
C LEU A 436 21.37 -33.83 -43.50
N PRO A 437 21.76 -32.57 -43.85
CA PRO A 437 21.47 -31.26 -43.22
C PRO A 437 21.19 -30.16 -44.29
N VAL A 438 21.47 -28.87 -43.98
CA VAL A 438 21.43 -27.63 -44.81
C VAL A 438 20.08 -26.89 -44.70
N GLY A 439 19.96 -25.61 -44.36
CA GLY A 439 20.92 -24.51 -44.21
C GLY A 439 20.29 -23.22 -44.74
N ILE A 440 20.15 -22.22 -43.86
CA ILE A 440 20.12 -20.75 -44.09
C ILE A 440 19.12 -20.15 -45.11
N ALA A 441 18.39 -19.12 -44.63
CA ALA A 441 18.15 -17.82 -45.28
C ALA A 441 16.68 -17.44 -45.54
N ALA A 442 16.25 -16.42 -44.78
CA ALA A 442 15.65 -15.16 -45.22
C ALA A 442 14.81 -15.14 -46.52
N GLY A 443 13.57 -14.64 -46.43
CA GLY A 443 12.84 -14.24 -47.62
C GLY A 443 11.41 -13.78 -47.37
N ALA A 444 11.28 -12.48 -47.09
CA ALA A 444 10.17 -11.59 -47.39
C ALA A 444 8.78 -12.16 -47.77
N LEU A 445 7.78 -11.67 -47.02
CA LEU A 445 6.42 -11.38 -47.47
C LEU A 445 6.39 -10.78 -48.90
N LEU A 446 5.48 -11.27 -49.75
CA LEU A 446 4.45 -10.45 -50.43
C LEU A 446 3.54 -11.33 -51.32
N LEU A 447 2.25 -11.31 -50.96
CA LEU A 447 1.01 -11.26 -51.77
C LEU A 447 1.02 -11.77 -53.22
N VAL A 448 0.00 -12.55 -53.59
CA VAL A 448 -0.96 -12.20 -54.68
C VAL A 448 -2.26 -12.99 -54.48
N ALA A 449 -3.36 -12.30 -54.76
CA ALA A 449 -4.74 -12.70 -54.60
C ALA A 449 -5.32 -13.48 -55.80
N ALA A 450 -6.44 -14.14 -55.50
CA ALA A 450 -7.64 -14.35 -56.33
C ALA A 450 -7.56 -15.25 -57.57
N ALA A 451 -8.46 -16.26 -57.61
CA ALA A 451 -9.62 -16.24 -58.52
C ALA A 451 -10.44 -17.56 -58.48
N LEU A 452 -11.76 -17.39 -58.27
CA LEU A 452 -12.93 -18.17 -58.76
C LEU A 452 -12.97 -19.70 -58.50
N GLY A 453 -14.07 -20.33 -58.09
CA GLY A 453 -15.49 -20.02 -58.25
C GLY A 453 -16.20 -21.29 -58.75
N VAL A 454 -17.42 -21.54 -58.27
CA VAL A 454 -18.38 -22.59 -58.70
C VAL A 454 -18.17 -23.99 -58.09
N VAL A 455 -19.00 -24.36 -57.11
CA VAL A 455 -20.14 -25.31 -57.25
C VAL A 455 -20.95 -25.23 -55.94
N THR A 456 -21.97 -24.37 -55.92
CA THR A 456 -23.18 -24.63 -55.14
C THR A 456 -24.07 -25.58 -55.93
N THR A 457 -24.92 -26.32 -55.22
CA THR A 457 -26.07 -27.13 -55.72
C THR A 457 -25.80 -28.62 -55.98
N ARG A 458 -25.69 -29.41 -54.90
CA ARG A 458 -26.32 -30.74 -54.81
C ARG A 458 -26.17 -31.29 -53.39
N ARG A 459 -27.02 -30.82 -52.47
CA ARG A 459 -27.45 -31.56 -51.26
C ARG A 459 -28.60 -30.84 -50.54
N ARG A 460 -29.63 -30.46 -51.29
CA ARG A 460 -31.01 -30.46 -50.78
C ARG A 460 -31.71 -31.64 -51.42
N ARG A 461 -31.78 -32.77 -50.70
CA ARG A 461 -32.82 -33.82 -50.82
C ARG A 461 -32.49 -34.97 -49.85
N ALA A 462 -32.79 -34.72 -48.58
CA ALA A 462 -33.21 -35.66 -47.55
C ALA A 462 -33.10 -34.87 -46.23
N ARG A 463 -34.11 -34.69 -45.40
CA ARG A 463 -35.50 -35.10 -45.39
C ARG A 463 -36.09 -34.26 -44.25
N ALA A 464 -37.10 -33.44 -44.56
CA ALA A 464 -37.97 -32.89 -43.54
C ALA A 464 -38.79 -34.04 -42.92
N ALA A 465 -39.31 -33.78 -41.71
CA ALA A 465 -40.28 -34.57 -40.93
C ALA A 465 -39.68 -35.61 -39.97
N ALA A 466 -39.62 -35.24 -38.68
CA ALA A 466 -40.47 -35.86 -37.66
C ALA A 466 -40.32 -35.10 -36.32
N SER A 467 -41.30 -34.24 -36.04
CA SER A 467 -41.65 -33.81 -34.68
C SER A 467 -42.76 -34.73 -34.20
N ALA A 468 -42.64 -35.35 -33.02
CA ALA A 468 -43.76 -35.75 -32.15
C ALA A 468 -43.24 -36.36 -30.84
N SER A 469 -43.54 -35.70 -29.72
CA SER A 469 -43.75 -36.35 -28.41
C SER A 469 -45.09 -37.10 -28.43
N PRO A 470 -45.28 -38.10 -27.55
CA PRO A 470 -46.19 -37.83 -26.43
C PRO A 470 -45.71 -38.37 -25.08
N ALA A 471 -46.41 -37.89 -24.05
CA ALA A 471 -46.40 -38.29 -22.66
C ALA A 471 -46.91 -39.73 -22.47
N ASP A 472 -46.56 -40.33 -21.33
CA ASP A 472 -47.25 -41.50 -20.78
C ASP A 472 -47.53 -41.25 -19.30
N GLU A 473 -48.79 -41.46 -18.91
CA GLU A 473 -49.30 -41.47 -17.55
C GLU A 473 -49.12 -42.90 -16.98
N GLY A 474 -48.68 -42.98 -15.72
CA GLY A 474 -48.61 -44.22 -14.94
C GLY A 474 -48.24 -43.93 -13.50
#